data_AF-A0A9E6PWZ0-F1
#
_entry.id   AF-A0A9E6PWZ0-F1
#
_cell.length_a   1.000
_cell.length_b   1.000
_cell.length_c   1.000
_cell.angle_alpha   90.00
_cell.angle_beta   90.00
_cell.angle_gamma   90.00
#
_symmetry.space_group_name_H-M   'P 1'
#
loop_
_entity.id
_entity.type
_entity.pdbx_description
1 polymer ?
#
loop_
_entity_poly.entity_id
_entity_poly.type
_entity_poly.pdbx_seq_one_letter_code
_entity_poly.pdbx_strand_id
1 'polypeptide(L)'
;MRLSELKQAGRSPALPLTITLADAAGAADLQLLSLLRVLPGQRYVGAGIWRGTKVLAKLLVGGNAARHFQRELDGARLLAAQGLTTPRLLADGLKEGEGGWLLFEYLEHAESLGDAWAAVEALPMLADEQHLVLGEALTAVAQMHAKGLWQEDLHLDNLLRQDGKLYLIDGAGIKAETPGQQLSRQRVLENLGVFFAQLPKRLEPFIEEALVHYILANAEHALPLEALQKQVDKVRNWRLKDYLDKAGRECTLFSVERNLSGLRAIRRDEVEAMRPLLEQADALIDQGHLYKTGGAASVARIEVAGRKLVLKRYNIKNTAHWFKRFWRPSRAWHSWIEGHRLAFLDIATPRPLAVLEQRVMGLRSTAYLVTEYADGPDLIECFAPYVDSGEAPDEQVEALAQVMRQLIRERISHGDFKGHNLFWQDGQWSLIDLDAMCQHATQLSFAPAFARDRARLLRNWPSGSALHRRLNEVLPRLAE
;
A
#
# COMPACT_ATOMS: atom_id res chain seq x y z
N MET A 1 13.91 -28.17 17.59
CA MET A 1 14.64 -26.90 17.79
C MET A 1 13.98 -26.11 18.94
N ARG A 2 14.69 -25.14 19.52
CA ARG A 2 14.18 -24.20 20.53
C ARG A 2 13.70 -22.89 19.89
N LEU A 3 12.90 -22.11 20.63
CA LEU A 3 12.44 -20.80 20.15
C LEU A 3 13.60 -19.82 19.97
N SER A 4 14.64 -19.90 20.79
CA SER A 4 15.85 -19.07 20.64
C SER A 4 16.58 -19.30 19.31
N GLU A 5 16.55 -20.53 18.78
CA GLU A 5 17.15 -20.89 17.49
C GLU A 5 16.32 -20.32 16.32
N LEU A 6 14.99 -20.27 16.47
CA LEU A 6 14.08 -19.72 15.45
C LEU A 6 14.36 -18.25 15.16
N LYS A 7 14.89 -17.51 16.14
CA LYS A 7 15.34 -16.12 15.96
C LYS A 7 16.31 -15.95 14.78
N GLN A 8 17.15 -16.95 14.50
CA GLN A 8 18.17 -16.90 13.46
C GLN A 8 17.74 -17.53 12.14
N ALA A 9 16.51 -18.07 12.06
CA ALA A 9 16.06 -18.87 10.93
C ALA A 9 15.72 -18.06 9.65
N GLY A 10 15.78 -16.73 9.71
CA GLY A 10 15.60 -15.85 8.55
C GLY A 10 14.15 -15.78 8.06
N ARG A 11 13.96 -15.44 6.77
CA ARG A 11 12.62 -15.29 6.15
C ARG A 11 12.03 -16.62 5.66
N SER A 12 12.88 -17.57 5.28
CA SER A 12 12.49 -18.80 4.60
C SER A 12 13.14 -20.03 5.26
N PRO A 13 12.82 -20.32 6.53
CA PRO A 13 13.29 -21.55 7.15
C PRO A 13 12.70 -22.77 6.42
N ALA A 14 13.45 -23.88 6.40
CA ALA A 14 12.98 -25.14 5.82
C ALA A 14 11.81 -25.71 6.65
N LEU A 15 10.79 -26.23 5.96
CA LEU A 15 9.58 -26.83 6.55
C LEU A 15 9.46 -28.31 6.12
N PRO A 16 8.86 -29.20 6.93
CA PRO A 16 8.29 -28.91 8.25
C PRO A 16 9.37 -28.64 9.32
N LEU A 17 9.03 -27.80 10.29
CA LEU A 17 9.93 -27.36 11.35
C LEU A 17 9.39 -27.76 12.73
N THR A 18 10.17 -28.49 13.53
CA THR A 18 9.73 -28.97 14.85
C THR A 18 10.28 -28.12 15.97
N ILE A 19 9.39 -27.55 16.79
CA ILE A 19 9.73 -26.69 17.94
C ILE A 19 9.15 -27.31 19.22
N THR A 20 10.00 -27.54 20.21
CA THR A 20 9.55 -28.06 21.50
C THR A 20 9.04 -26.91 22.37
N LEU A 21 7.76 -26.97 22.74
CA LEU A 21 7.06 -25.99 23.56
C LEU A 21 6.54 -26.67 24.84
N ALA A 22 6.18 -25.91 25.87
CA ALA A 22 5.70 -26.48 27.14
C ALA A 22 4.51 -25.70 27.70
N ASP A 23 3.33 -26.30 27.68
CA ASP A 23 2.12 -25.72 28.26
C ASP A 23 1.84 -26.26 29.67
N ALA A 24 0.67 -25.94 30.23
CA ALA A 24 0.23 -26.42 31.55
C ALA A 24 0.20 -27.97 31.69
N ALA A 25 0.14 -28.71 30.57
CA ALA A 25 0.12 -30.16 30.52
C ALA A 25 1.49 -30.78 30.16
N GLY A 26 2.54 -29.95 30.06
CA GLY A 26 3.92 -30.39 29.87
C GLY A 26 4.49 -30.11 28.48
N ALA A 27 5.72 -30.60 28.26
CA ALA A 27 6.44 -30.40 27.00
C ALA A 27 5.85 -31.26 25.88
N ALA A 28 5.69 -30.67 24.71
CA ALA A 28 5.35 -31.38 23.47
C ALA A 28 5.96 -30.65 22.27
N ASP A 29 5.97 -31.34 21.13
CA ASP A 29 6.50 -30.81 19.89
C ASP A 29 5.39 -30.19 19.04
N LEU A 30 5.59 -28.94 18.64
CA LEU A 30 4.84 -28.27 17.58
C LEU A 30 5.55 -28.57 16.25
N GLN A 31 4.86 -29.25 15.33
CA GLN A 31 5.31 -29.40 13.96
C GLN A 31 4.70 -28.32 13.09
N LEU A 32 5.50 -27.32 12.70
CA LEU A 32 5.08 -26.25 11.79
C LEU A 32 5.13 -26.75 10.35
N LEU A 33 4.00 -26.70 9.64
CA LEU A 33 3.84 -27.24 8.29
C LEU A 33 3.91 -26.15 7.21
N SER A 34 3.43 -24.95 7.52
CA SER A 34 3.44 -23.79 6.63
C SER A 34 3.68 -22.50 7.42
N LEU A 35 4.20 -21.47 6.75
CA LEU A 35 4.37 -20.13 7.30
C LEU A 35 3.45 -19.17 6.56
N LEU A 36 2.61 -18.46 7.31
CA LEU A 36 1.67 -17.46 6.82
C LEU A 36 2.26 -16.04 6.90
N ARG A 37 3.10 -15.79 7.91
CA ARG A 37 3.78 -14.49 8.08
C ARG A 37 5.13 -14.65 8.77
N VAL A 38 6.16 -14.05 8.19
CA VAL A 38 7.53 -14.07 8.76
C VAL A 38 8.09 -12.66 8.92
N LEU A 39 8.43 -12.31 10.16
CA LEU A 39 9.24 -11.16 10.53
C LEU A 39 10.52 -11.70 11.19
N PRO A 40 11.62 -11.83 10.44
CA PRO A 40 12.85 -12.46 10.92
C PRO A 40 13.32 -11.90 12.26
N GLY A 41 13.69 -12.78 13.17
CA GLY A 41 14.17 -12.41 14.50
C GLY A 41 13.12 -11.79 15.43
N GLN A 42 11.85 -11.76 15.03
CA GLN A 42 10.76 -11.15 15.80
C GLN A 42 9.50 -12.03 15.90
N ARG A 43 8.96 -12.52 14.79
CA ARG A 43 7.68 -13.22 14.76
C ARG A 43 7.56 -14.17 13.58
N TYR A 44 7.06 -15.37 13.85
CA TYR A 44 6.70 -16.38 12.85
C TYR A 44 5.28 -16.84 13.12
N VAL A 45 4.41 -16.74 12.12
CA VAL A 45 3.01 -17.19 12.18
C VAL A 45 2.81 -18.27 11.14
N GLY A 46 2.23 -19.40 11.51
CA GLY A 46 2.08 -20.52 10.60
C GLY A 46 1.05 -21.56 11.06
N ALA A 47 0.68 -22.46 10.16
CA ALA A 47 -0.14 -23.60 10.49
C ALA A 47 0.75 -24.79 10.92
N GLY A 48 0.32 -25.55 11.92
CA GLY A 48 1.06 -26.69 12.41
C GLY A 48 0.20 -27.72 13.13
N ILE A 49 0.84 -28.78 13.61
CA ILE A 49 0.22 -29.82 14.44
C ILE A 49 0.77 -29.73 15.86
N TRP A 50 -0.13 -29.61 16.83
CA TRP A 50 0.14 -29.66 18.26
C TRP A 50 -0.65 -30.81 18.88
N ARG A 51 0.03 -31.84 19.41
CA ARG A 51 -0.60 -33.02 20.03
C ARG A 51 -1.70 -33.65 19.16
N GLY A 52 -1.41 -33.81 17.87
CA GLY A 52 -2.33 -34.37 16.88
C GLY A 52 -3.44 -33.41 16.41
N THR A 53 -3.52 -32.19 16.95
CA THR A 53 -4.52 -31.18 16.56
C THR A 53 -3.90 -30.12 15.67
N LYS A 54 -4.62 -29.71 14.62
CA LYS A 54 -4.19 -28.62 13.75
C LYS A 54 -4.38 -27.27 14.46
N VAL A 55 -3.35 -26.43 14.43
CA VAL A 55 -3.31 -25.15 15.14
C VAL A 55 -2.75 -24.03 14.27
N LEU A 56 -3.19 -22.81 14.55
CA LEU A 56 -2.47 -21.61 14.15
C LEU A 56 -1.45 -21.26 15.24
N ALA A 57 -0.17 -21.31 14.92
CA ALA A 57 0.90 -20.98 15.84
C ALA A 57 1.40 -19.55 15.58
N LYS A 58 1.34 -18.70 16.61
CA LYS A 58 2.03 -17.40 16.66
C LYS A 58 3.26 -17.52 17.56
N LEU A 59 4.43 -17.55 16.96
CA LEU A 59 5.72 -17.70 17.64
C LEU A 59 6.44 -16.35 17.68
N LEU A 60 6.79 -15.89 18.87
CA LEU A 60 7.34 -14.57 19.13
C LEU A 60 8.74 -14.72 19.72
N VAL A 61 9.72 -14.13 19.05
CA VAL A 61 11.15 -14.29 19.38
C VAL A 61 11.86 -12.94 19.42
N GLY A 62 13.07 -12.91 19.97
CA GLY A 62 13.86 -11.68 20.07
C GLY A 62 13.49 -10.78 21.25
N GLY A 63 14.10 -9.60 21.31
CA GLY A 63 14.10 -8.75 22.52
C GLY A 63 12.74 -8.20 22.95
N ASN A 64 11.75 -8.17 22.05
CA ASN A 64 10.39 -7.71 22.35
C ASN A 64 9.38 -8.86 22.51
N ALA A 65 9.82 -10.12 22.49
CA ALA A 65 8.95 -11.30 22.47
C ALA A 65 7.92 -11.30 23.61
N ALA A 66 8.37 -11.09 24.86
CA ALA A 66 7.51 -11.06 26.03
C ALA A 66 6.41 -10.00 25.94
N ARG A 67 6.75 -8.79 25.48
CA ARG A 67 5.78 -7.70 25.30
C ARG A 67 4.76 -8.01 24.20
N HIS A 68 5.20 -8.56 23.07
CA HIS A 68 4.29 -8.96 21.99
C HIS A 68 3.38 -10.11 22.42
N PHE A 69 3.93 -11.07 23.18
CA PHE A 69 3.20 -12.20 23.72
C PHE A 69 2.09 -11.73 24.63
N GLN A 70 2.42 -10.87 25.61
CA GLN A 70 1.44 -10.37 26.56
C GLN A 70 0.31 -9.61 25.87
N ARG A 71 0.64 -8.74 24.89
CA ARG A 71 -0.38 -8.01 24.12
C ARG A 71 -1.33 -8.95 23.35
N GLU A 72 -0.79 -9.98 22.71
CA GLU A 72 -1.61 -10.95 21.98
C GLU A 72 -2.53 -11.73 22.93
N LEU A 73 -1.98 -12.19 24.06
CA LEU A 73 -2.70 -12.95 25.08
C LEU A 73 -3.82 -12.13 25.72
N ASP A 74 -3.53 -10.90 26.12
CA ASP A 74 -4.50 -10.00 26.74
C ASP A 74 -5.64 -9.68 25.78
N GLY A 75 -5.34 -9.38 24.51
CA GLY A 75 -6.35 -9.11 23.51
C GLY A 75 -7.26 -10.31 23.20
N ALA A 76 -6.67 -11.50 23.04
CA ALA A 76 -7.44 -12.73 22.84
C ALA A 76 -8.38 -13.02 24.03
N ARG A 77 -7.89 -12.82 25.26
CA ARG A 77 -8.69 -12.97 26.48
C ARG A 77 -9.80 -11.92 26.58
N LEU A 78 -9.54 -10.68 26.20
CA LEU A 78 -10.54 -9.61 26.18
C LEU A 78 -11.69 -9.93 25.22
N LEU A 79 -11.37 -10.34 23.99
CA LEU A 79 -12.38 -10.75 22.99
C LEU A 79 -13.26 -11.87 23.55
N ALA A 80 -12.63 -12.94 24.06
CA ALA A 80 -13.34 -14.09 24.61
C ALA A 80 -14.19 -13.73 25.84
N ALA A 81 -13.66 -12.93 26.76
CA ALA A 81 -14.37 -12.51 27.97
C ALA A 81 -15.61 -11.64 27.68
N GLN A 82 -15.62 -10.91 26.56
CA GLN A 82 -16.77 -10.13 26.10
C GLN A 82 -17.75 -10.93 25.22
N GLY A 83 -17.51 -12.22 25.02
CA GLY A 83 -18.35 -13.10 24.21
C GLY A 83 -18.30 -12.78 22.72
N LEU A 84 -17.23 -12.12 22.25
CA LEU A 84 -17.01 -11.89 20.83
C LEU A 84 -16.50 -13.18 20.16
N THR A 85 -16.90 -13.39 18.91
CA THR A 85 -16.48 -14.55 18.12
C THR A 85 -14.99 -14.39 17.77
N THR A 86 -14.14 -15.22 18.35
CA THR A 86 -12.68 -15.23 18.14
C THR A 86 -12.16 -16.67 18.25
N PRO A 87 -11.05 -17.04 17.56
CA PRO A 87 -10.52 -18.39 17.66
C PRO A 87 -10.14 -18.73 19.10
N ARG A 88 -10.50 -19.95 19.54
CA ARG A 88 -10.13 -20.46 20.86
C ARG A 88 -8.62 -20.55 21.00
N LEU A 89 -8.08 -19.93 22.06
CA LEU A 89 -6.70 -20.13 22.50
C LEU A 89 -6.58 -21.52 23.15
N LEU A 90 -5.79 -22.40 22.54
CA LEU A 90 -5.61 -23.79 22.95
C LEU A 90 -4.46 -23.95 23.94
N ALA A 91 -3.36 -23.22 23.69
CA ALA A 91 -2.19 -23.21 24.56
C ALA A 91 -1.42 -21.92 24.37
N ASP A 92 -0.75 -21.48 25.43
CA ASP A 92 0.17 -20.35 25.41
C ASP A 92 1.34 -20.61 26.35
N GLY A 93 2.41 -19.86 26.15
CA GLY A 93 3.50 -19.84 27.12
C GLY A 93 4.60 -18.87 26.75
N LEU A 94 5.39 -18.53 27.76
CA LEU A 94 6.51 -17.62 27.66
C LEU A 94 7.71 -18.24 28.36
N LYS A 95 8.84 -18.30 27.67
CA LYS A 95 10.10 -18.78 28.23
C LYS A 95 11.15 -17.69 28.19
N GLU A 96 11.63 -17.30 29.37
CA GLU A 96 12.65 -16.28 29.51
C GLU A 96 13.91 -16.63 28.71
N GLY A 97 14.47 -15.64 28.01
CA GLY A 97 15.63 -15.83 27.13
C GLY A 97 15.34 -16.52 25.79
N GLU A 98 14.18 -17.13 25.60
CA GLU A 98 13.82 -17.80 24.33
C GLU A 98 12.76 -17.03 23.54
N GLY A 99 11.55 -16.87 24.10
CA GLY A 99 10.41 -16.31 23.39
C GLY A 99 9.06 -16.76 23.94
N GLY A 100 7.99 -16.33 23.31
CA GLY A 100 6.61 -16.72 23.66
C GLY A 100 5.88 -17.34 22.47
N TRP A 101 4.83 -18.08 22.76
CA TRP A 101 3.98 -18.70 21.74
C TRP A 101 2.51 -18.67 22.14
N LEU A 102 1.65 -18.54 21.15
CA LEU A 102 0.20 -18.73 21.30
C LEU A 102 -0.27 -19.68 20.20
N LEU A 103 -0.99 -20.71 20.61
CA LEU A 103 -1.58 -21.72 19.73
C LEU A 103 -3.09 -21.55 19.75
N PHE A 104 -3.66 -21.15 18.63
CA PHE A 104 -5.10 -21.01 18.45
C PHE A 104 -5.65 -22.21 17.70
N GLU A 105 -6.94 -22.48 17.86
CA GLU A 105 -7.64 -23.35 16.92
C GLU A 105 -7.45 -22.84 15.49
N TYR A 106 -7.24 -23.77 14.58
CA TYR A 106 -7.06 -23.43 13.18
C TYR A 106 -8.43 -23.39 12.49
N LEU A 107 -8.80 -22.22 11.96
CA LEU A 107 -10.03 -22.07 11.18
C LEU A 107 -9.82 -22.61 9.76
N GLU A 108 -10.22 -23.86 9.52
CA GLU A 108 -10.13 -24.48 8.20
C GLU A 108 -11.06 -23.80 7.19
N HIS A 109 -10.52 -23.52 6.00
CA HIS A 109 -11.26 -22.90 4.89
C HIS A 109 -11.88 -21.53 5.23
N ALA A 110 -11.37 -20.85 6.25
CA ALA A 110 -11.79 -19.51 6.56
C ALA A 110 -11.31 -18.52 5.48
N GLU A 111 -12.22 -17.66 5.04
CA GLU A 111 -11.96 -16.60 4.08
C GLU A 111 -11.84 -15.27 4.83
N SER A 112 -10.82 -14.47 4.55
CA SER A 112 -10.75 -13.13 5.12
C SER A 112 -11.72 -12.19 4.41
N LEU A 113 -12.30 -11.22 5.13
CA LEU A 113 -13.11 -10.20 4.45
C LEU A 113 -12.26 -9.33 3.51
N GLY A 114 -10.94 -9.32 3.65
CA GLY A 114 -10.05 -8.66 2.69
C GLY A 114 -10.00 -9.39 1.36
N ASP A 115 -9.92 -10.73 1.37
CA ASP A 115 -10.01 -11.55 0.15
C ASP A 115 -11.41 -11.42 -0.49
N ALA A 116 -12.46 -11.48 0.33
CA ALA A 116 -13.83 -11.28 -0.14
C ALA A 116 -14.02 -9.89 -0.76
N TRP A 117 -13.43 -8.84 -0.15
CA TRP A 117 -13.45 -7.48 -0.70
C TRP A 117 -12.70 -7.40 -2.03
N ALA A 118 -11.50 -7.98 -2.13
CA ALA A 118 -10.71 -7.96 -3.35
C ALA A 118 -11.45 -8.57 -4.56
N ALA A 119 -12.29 -9.58 -4.32
CA ALA A 119 -13.12 -10.20 -5.37
C ALA A 119 -14.23 -9.27 -5.91
N VAL A 120 -14.70 -8.32 -5.10
CA VAL A 120 -15.82 -7.41 -5.44
C VAL A 120 -15.39 -5.96 -5.61
N GLU A 121 -14.15 -5.63 -5.30
CA GLU A 121 -13.63 -4.26 -5.27
C GLU A 121 -13.77 -3.57 -6.65
N ALA A 122 -13.59 -4.32 -7.74
CA ALA A 122 -13.68 -3.81 -9.11
C ALA A 122 -15.12 -3.60 -9.61
N LEU A 123 -16.13 -4.11 -8.89
CA LEU A 123 -17.54 -3.89 -9.23
C LEU A 123 -17.91 -2.40 -9.12
N PRO A 124 -19.00 -1.96 -9.78
CA PRO A 124 -19.56 -0.63 -9.57
C PRO A 124 -19.71 -0.30 -8.08
N MET A 125 -19.43 0.95 -7.72
CA MET A 125 -19.52 1.38 -6.33
C MET A 125 -20.91 1.15 -5.78
N LEU A 126 -20.96 0.58 -4.57
CA LEU A 126 -22.22 0.19 -3.91
C LEU A 126 -23.00 -0.91 -4.64
N ALA A 127 -22.32 -1.78 -5.39
CA ALA A 127 -22.90 -3.05 -5.79
C ALA A 127 -23.36 -3.85 -4.55
N ASP A 128 -24.40 -4.66 -4.68
CA ASP A 128 -24.97 -5.44 -3.57
C ASP A 128 -23.90 -6.32 -2.89
N GLU A 129 -22.97 -6.88 -3.67
CA GLU A 129 -21.87 -7.69 -3.16
C GLU A 129 -20.87 -6.88 -2.32
N GLN A 130 -20.61 -5.61 -2.68
CA GLN A 130 -19.80 -4.71 -1.86
C GLN A 130 -20.51 -4.37 -0.55
N HIS A 131 -21.83 -4.13 -0.61
CA HIS A 131 -22.65 -3.89 0.58
C HIS A 131 -22.64 -5.07 1.55
N LEU A 132 -22.67 -6.30 1.06
CA LEU A 132 -22.60 -7.48 1.91
C LEU A 132 -21.29 -7.56 2.70
N VAL A 133 -20.15 -7.38 2.03
CA VAL A 133 -18.82 -7.44 2.68
C VAL A 133 -18.66 -6.30 3.70
N LEU A 134 -19.00 -5.07 3.32
CA LEU A 134 -18.92 -3.91 4.21
C LEU A 134 -19.90 -4.00 5.38
N GLY A 135 -21.10 -4.54 5.13
CA GLY A 135 -22.13 -4.74 6.14
C GLY A 135 -21.71 -5.74 7.20
N GLU A 136 -21.13 -6.87 6.82
CA GLU A 136 -20.54 -7.84 7.75
C GLU A 136 -19.44 -7.20 8.60
N ALA A 137 -18.51 -6.48 7.95
CA ALA A 137 -17.40 -5.85 8.65
C ALA A 137 -17.86 -4.78 9.66
N LEU A 138 -18.73 -3.86 9.23
CA LEU A 138 -19.23 -2.77 10.07
C LEU A 138 -20.12 -3.28 11.20
N THR A 139 -20.85 -4.38 10.99
CA THR A 139 -21.62 -5.05 12.05
C THR A 139 -20.69 -5.63 13.12
N ALA A 140 -19.61 -6.31 12.74
CA ALA A 140 -18.64 -6.82 13.70
C ALA A 140 -17.92 -5.70 14.48
N VAL A 141 -17.56 -4.61 13.80
CA VAL A 141 -16.97 -3.42 14.44
C VAL A 141 -17.96 -2.80 15.43
N ALA A 142 -19.23 -2.66 15.05
CA ALA A 142 -20.30 -2.14 15.91
C ALA A 142 -20.49 -2.99 17.18
N GLN A 143 -20.49 -4.32 17.04
CA GLN A 143 -20.58 -5.27 18.17
C GLN A 143 -19.37 -5.17 19.10
N MET A 144 -18.16 -5.06 18.53
CA MET A 144 -16.93 -4.88 19.31
C MET A 144 -16.98 -3.56 20.10
N HIS A 145 -17.40 -2.46 19.47
CA HIS A 145 -17.56 -1.16 20.11
C HIS A 145 -18.61 -1.15 21.23
N ALA A 146 -19.71 -1.89 21.05
CA ALA A 146 -20.76 -2.06 22.06
C ALA A 146 -20.26 -2.78 23.33
N LYS A 147 -19.18 -3.55 23.20
CA LYS A 147 -18.50 -4.22 24.32
C LYS A 147 -17.31 -3.42 24.86
N GLY A 148 -17.10 -2.19 24.41
CA GLY A 148 -16.05 -1.32 24.94
C GLY A 148 -14.66 -1.67 24.42
N LEU A 149 -14.59 -2.41 23.32
CA LEU A 149 -13.36 -2.87 22.70
C LEU A 149 -13.16 -2.20 21.34
N TRP A 150 -11.91 -2.02 20.93
CA TRP A 150 -11.55 -1.66 19.55
C TRP A 150 -10.24 -2.34 19.14
N GLN A 151 -9.97 -2.35 17.84
CA GLN A 151 -8.70 -2.85 17.29
C GLN A 151 -7.88 -1.69 16.72
N GLU A 152 -6.67 -1.45 17.23
CA GLU A 152 -5.81 -0.33 16.78
C GLU A 152 -5.46 -0.40 15.29
N ASP A 153 -5.25 -1.61 14.76
CA ASP A 153 -4.98 -1.88 13.35
C ASP A 153 -6.19 -2.56 12.70
N LEU A 154 -7.33 -1.85 12.71
CA LEU A 154 -8.57 -2.38 12.15
C LEU A 154 -8.47 -2.44 10.61
N HIS A 155 -8.58 -3.64 10.06
CA HIS A 155 -8.60 -3.91 8.62
C HIS A 155 -9.38 -5.19 8.34
N LEU A 156 -9.81 -5.37 7.08
CA LEU A 156 -10.68 -6.49 6.68
C LEU A 156 -10.02 -7.85 6.86
N ASP A 157 -8.68 -7.96 6.73
CA ASP A 157 -8.00 -9.25 6.98
C ASP A 157 -8.06 -9.73 8.44
N ASN A 158 -8.46 -8.88 9.39
CA ASN A 158 -8.65 -9.28 10.79
C ASN A 158 -10.05 -9.86 11.07
N LEU A 159 -10.88 -9.98 10.04
CA LEU A 159 -12.23 -10.53 10.10
C LEU A 159 -12.27 -11.77 9.19
N LEU A 160 -12.37 -12.96 9.78
CA LEU A 160 -12.38 -14.23 9.06
C LEU A 160 -13.79 -14.85 9.05
N ARG A 161 -14.33 -15.10 7.86
CA ARG A 161 -15.60 -15.77 7.64
C ARG A 161 -15.39 -17.29 7.63
N GLN A 162 -16.14 -18.00 8.46
CA GLN A 162 -16.17 -19.47 8.47
C GLN A 162 -17.56 -19.94 8.93
N ASP A 163 -18.17 -20.87 8.19
CA ASP A 163 -19.44 -21.52 8.56
C ASP A 163 -20.55 -20.53 8.96
N GLY A 164 -20.68 -19.42 8.23
CA GLY A 164 -21.67 -18.37 8.48
C GLY A 164 -21.40 -17.50 9.71
N LYS A 165 -20.21 -17.61 10.32
CA LYS A 165 -19.74 -16.78 11.44
C LYS A 165 -18.57 -15.91 11.01
N LEU A 166 -18.43 -14.76 11.68
CA LEU A 166 -17.31 -13.84 11.49
C LEU A 166 -16.44 -13.81 12.75
N TYR A 167 -15.19 -14.21 12.59
CA TYR A 167 -14.19 -14.32 13.65
C TYR A 167 -13.28 -13.10 13.64
N LEU A 168 -13.16 -12.45 14.81
CA LEU A 168 -12.16 -11.42 15.08
C LEU A 168 -10.83 -12.08 15.43
N ILE A 169 -9.77 -11.70 14.72
CA ILE A 169 -8.41 -12.20 14.95
C ILE A 169 -7.42 -11.07 15.26
N ASP A 170 -6.19 -11.47 15.59
CA ASP A 170 -5.06 -10.60 15.95
C ASP A 170 -5.24 -9.81 17.25
N GLY A 171 -5.08 -10.52 18.37
CA GLY A 171 -5.28 -9.98 19.71
C GLY A 171 -4.32 -8.83 20.05
N ALA A 172 -3.12 -8.77 19.45
CA ALA A 172 -2.12 -7.76 19.79
C ALA A 172 -2.59 -6.31 19.61
N GLY A 173 -3.56 -6.08 18.71
CA GLY A 173 -4.16 -4.77 18.43
C GLY A 173 -5.41 -4.47 19.24
N ILE A 174 -5.96 -5.43 19.99
CA ILE A 174 -7.19 -5.24 20.77
C ILE A 174 -6.91 -4.38 22.00
N LYS A 175 -7.80 -3.42 22.22
CA LYS A 175 -7.79 -2.49 23.35
C LYS A 175 -9.18 -2.38 23.94
N ALA A 176 -9.24 -1.87 25.16
CA ALA A 176 -10.47 -1.62 25.87
C ALA A 176 -10.46 -0.24 26.51
N GLU A 177 -11.64 0.38 26.58
CA GLU A 177 -11.88 1.56 27.42
C GLU A 177 -12.47 1.09 28.75
N THR A 178 -13.75 0.71 28.73
CA THR A 178 -14.42 0.02 29.83
C THR A 178 -15.06 -1.27 29.28
N PRO A 179 -14.43 -2.45 29.47
CA PRO A 179 -14.96 -3.71 28.96
C PRO A 179 -16.42 -3.94 29.38
N GLY A 180 -17.27 -4.30 28.42
CA GLY A 180 -18.69 -4.54 28.62
C GLY A 180 -19.59 -3.30 28.54
N GLN A 181 -19.01 -2.10 28.39
CA GLN A 181 -19.75 -0.86 28.19
C GLN A 181 -19.42 -0.26 26.83
N GLN A 182 -20.36 0.47 26.23
CA GLN A 182 -20.15 1.14 24.95
C GLN A 182 -18.89 2.04 24.98
N LEU A 183 -18.10 1.99 23.91
CA LEU A 183 -17.01 2.94 23.69
C LEU A 183 -17.47 4.39 23.60
N SER A 184 -16.66 5.30 24.13
CA SER A 184 -16.83 6.73 23.92
C SER A 184 -16.94 7.10 22.43
N ARG A 185 -17.79 8.08 22.13
CA ARG A 185 -18.02 8.58 20.76
C ARG A 185 -16.72 8.95 20.04
N GLN A 186 -15.78 9.55 20.76
CA GLN A 186 -14.47 9.92 20.21
C GLN A 186 -13.71 8.66 19.74
N ARG A 187 -13.67 7.61 20.56
CA ARG A 187 -12.98 6.36 20.20
C ARG A 187 -13.65 5.66 19.01
N VAL A 188 -14.98 5.68 18.94
CA VAL A 188 -15.74 5.15 17.80
C VAL A 188 -15.34 5.87 16.50
N LEU A 189 -15.33 7.21 16.50
CA LEU A 189 -14.93 8.00 15.33
C LEU A 189 -13.48 7.73 14.92
N GLU A 190 -12.57 7.65 15.89
CA GLU A 190 -11.16 7.32 15.63
C GLU A 190 -11.02 5.93 14.99
N ASN A 191 -11.71 4.91 15.51
CA ASN A 191 -11.56 3.55 15.01
C ASN A 191 -12.27 3.29 13.68
N LEU A 192 -13.46 3.86 13.46
CA LEU A 192 -14.09 3.89 12.14
C LEU A 192 -13.22 4.66 11.13
N GLY A 193 -12.55 5.72 11.57
CA GLY A 193 -11.55 6.44 10.77
C GLY A 193 -10.42 5.52 10.30
N VAL A 194 -9.95 4.60 11.17
CA VAL A 194 -8.97 3.57 10.79
C VAL A 194 -9.56 2.62 9.75
N PHE A 195 -10.76 2.10 9.96
CA PHE A 195 -11.43 1.17 9.05
C PHE A 195 -11.63 1.76 7.64
N PHE A 196 -12.32 2.90 7.53
CA PHE A 196 -12.62 3.52 6.23
C PHE A 196 -11.35 4.03 5.53
N ALA A 197 -10.30 4.34 6.28
CA ALA A 197 -9.02 4.69 5.69
C ALA A 197 -8.33 3.51 4.99
N GLN A 198 -8.67 2.25 5.30
CA GLN A 198 -8.16 1.06 4.60
C GLN A 198 -8.79 0.87 3.21
N LEU A 199 -10.04 1.32 3.05
CA LEU A 199 -10.83 1.14 1.83
C LEU A 199 -10.41 2.12 0.72
N PRO A 200 -10.63 1.76 -0.56
CA PRO A 200 -10.33 2.61 -1.70
C PRO A 200 -10.91 4.01 -1.56
N LYS A 201 -10.14 5.03 -1.96
CA LYS A 201 -10.56 6.43 -1.77
C LYS A 201 -11.83 6.79 -2.55
N ARG A 202 -12.11 6.06 -3.64
CA ARG A 202 -13.36 6.20 -4.41
C ARG A 202 -14.64 5.89 -3.64
N LEU A 203 -14.57 5.19 -2.50
CA LEU A 203 -15.71 4.94 -1.62
C LEU A 203 -16.04 6.12 -0.68
N GLU A 204 -15.20 7.15 -0.63
CA GLU A 204 -15.39 8.28 0.28
C GLU A 204 -16.76 8.97 0.16
N PRO A 205 -17.31 9.21 -1.06
CA PRO A 205 -18.65 9.77 -1.21
C PRO A 205 -19.76 8.88 -0.65
N PHE A 206 -19.48 7.59 -0.41
CA PHE A 206 -20.45 6.56 -0.03
C PHE A 206 -20.30 6.10 1.44
N ILE A 207 -19.48 6.81 2.24
CA ILE A 207 -19.23 6.47 3.64
C ILE A 207 -20.51 6.53 4.45
N GLU A 208 -21.40 7.50 4.18
CA GLU A 208 -22.65 7.68 4.91
C GLU A 208 -23.59 6.49 4.71
N GLU A 209 -23.74 6.02 3.47
CA GLU A 209 -24.53 4.88 3.08
C GLU A 209 -23.99 3.58 3.70
N ALA A 210 -22.67 3.39 3.66
CA ALA A 210 -22.04 2.23 4.31
C ALA A 210 -22.27 2.25 5.83
N LEU A 211 -22.24 3.43 6.47
CA LEU A 211 -22.35 3.59 7.91
C LEU A 211 -23.71 3.14 8.47
N VAL A 212 -24.75 3.03 7.62
CA VAL A 212 -26.06 2.48 8.00
C VAL A 212 -25.91 1.10 8.66
N HIS A 213 -25.04 0.23 8.14
CA HIS A 213 -24.80 -1.10 8.71
C HIS A 213 -24.25 -1.03 10.15
N TYR A 214 -23.37 -0.07 10.42
CA TYR A 214 -22.86 0.17 11.77
C TYR A 214 -23.97 0.65 12.70
N ILE A 215 -24.75 1.65 12.27
CA ILE A 215 -25.79 2.30 13.09
C ILE A 215 -26.90 1.29 13.46
N LEU A 216 -27.29 0.42 12.52
CA LEU A 216 -28.29 -0.62 12.79
C LEU A 216 -27.85 -1.62 13.88
N ALA A 217 -26.55 -1.89 13.97
CA ALA A 217 -25.99 -2.78 14.99
C ALA A 217 -25.60 -2.05 16.28
N ASN A 218 -25.36 -0.72 16.22
CA ASN A 218 -24.97 0.11 17.35
C ASN A 218 -25.38 1.59 17.14
N ALA A 219 -26.55 1.95 17.66
CA ALA A 219 -27.14 3.29 17.52
C ALA A 219 -26.83 4.22 18.71
N GLU A 220 -25.91 3.87 19.60
CA GLU A 220 -25.69 4.59 20.87
C GLU A 220 -25.18 6.03 20.67
N HIS A 221 -24.45 6.28 19.56
CA HIS A 221 -23.88 7.59 19.26
C HIS A 221 -24.39 8.14 17.93
N ALA A 222 -24.74 9.43 17.92
CA ALA A 222 -24.81 10.19 16.68
C ALA A 222 -23.39 10.35 16.10
N LEU A 223 -23.16 9.99 14.84
CA LEU A 223 -21.85 10.05 14.19
C LEU A 223 -21.81 11.21 13.19
N PRO A 224 -21.19 12.37 13.50
CA PRO A 224 -21.11 13.47 12.56
C PRO A 224 -20.20 13.08 11.41
N LEU A 225 -20.73 13.06 10.18
CA LEU A 225 -19.98 12.65 9.00
C LEU A 225 -18.71 13.48 8.80
N GLU A 226 -18.76 14.79 9.02
CA GLU A 226 -17.58 15.66 8.94
C GLU A 226 -16.47 15.28 9.94
N ALA A 227 -16.84 14.85 11.15
CA ALA A 227 -15.87 14.44 12.16
C ALA A 227 -15.25 13.09 11.80
N LEU A 228 -16.04 12.17 11.27
CA LEU A 228 -15.55 10.89 10.75
C LEU A 228 -14.60 11.12 9.57
N GLN A 229 -15.00 11.93 8.59
CA GLN A 229 -14.18 12.26 7.42
C GLN A 229 -12.82 12.83 7.81
N LYS A 230 -12.77 13.73 8.80
CA LYS A 230 -11.51 14.25 9.36
C LYS A 230 -10.61 13.15 9.93
N GLN A 231 -11.18 12.13 10.59
CA GLN A 231 -10.39 10.98 11.07
C GLN A 231 -9.90 10.11 9.91
N VAL A 232 -10.75 9.84 8.91
CA VAL A 232 -10.39 9.10 7.70
C VAL A 232 -9.21 9.77 6.98
N ASP A 233 -9.29 11.07 6.73
CA ASP A 233 -8.22 11.83 6.07
C ASP A 233 -6.93 11.86 6.89
N LYS A 234 -7.03 12.02 8.21
CA LYS A 234 -5.88 11.96 9.11
C LYS A 234 -5.18 10.61 9.01
N VAL A 235 -5.93 9.50 9.06
CA VAL A 235 -5.35 8.15 8.99
C VAL A 235 -4.80 7.88 7.58
N ARG A 236 -5.50 8.24 6.50
CA ARG A 236 -5.01 8.08 5.12
C ARG A 236 -3.69 8.82 4.89
N ASN A 237 -3.58 10.07 5.34
CA ASN A 237 -2.34 10.84 5.24
C ASN A 237 -1.19 10.18 6.01
N TRP A 238 -1.46 9.62 7.19
CA TRP A 238 -0.48 8.86 7.96
C TRP A 238 -0.08 7.56 7.24
N ARG A 239 -1.04 6.79 6.70
CA ARG A 239 -0.79 5.54 5.96
C ARG A 239 0.07 5.79 4.73
N LEU A 240 -0.24 6.84 3.95
CA LEU A 240 0.56 7.25 2.80
C LEU A 240 2.00 7.54 3.22
N LYS A 241 2.19 8.32 4.27
CA LYS A 241 3.54 8.64 4.78
C LYS A 241 4.28 7.38 5.23
N ASP A 242 3.67 6.51 6.03
CA ASP A 242 4.28 5.26 6.48
C ASP A 242 4.61 4.32 5.31
N TYR A 243 3.76 4.26 4.28
CA TYR A 243 4.02 3.48 3.07
C TYR A 243 5.23 4.02 2.29
N LEU A 244 5.34 5.33 2.12
CA LEU A 244 6.50 5.94 1.43
C LEU A 244 7.79 5.80 2.25
N ASP A 245 7.71 5.88 3.57
CA ASP A 245 8.84 5.57 4.45
C ASP A 245 9.24 4.09 4.33
N LYS A 246 8.27 3.18 4.20
CA LYS A 246 8.48 1.75 3.90
C LYS A 246 9.19 1.52 2.57
N ALA A 247 8.87 2.29 1.53
CA ALA A 247 9.53 2.21 0.22
C ALA A 247 11.04 2.51 0.27
N GLY A 248 11.55 3.06 1.39
CA GLY A 248 12.97 3.28 1.64
C GLY A 248 13.60 2.49 2.77
N ARG A 249 12.97 1.43 3.29
CA ARG A 249 13.56 0.56 4.32
C ARG A 249 13.32 -0.92 4.05
N GLU A 250 14.21 -1.74 4.60
CA GLU A 250 14.11 -3.19 4.58
C GLU A 250 12.85 -3.65 5.34
N CYS A 251 11.87 -4.20 4.61
CA CYS A 251 10.59 -4.63 5.18
C CYS A 251 9.92 -5.73 4.33
N THR A 252 8.71 -6.16 4.68
CA THR A 252 7.98 -7.20 3.92
C THR A 252 7.70 -6.81 2.47
N LEU A 253 7.48 -5.51 2.20
CA LEU A 253 7.15 -5.01 0.86
C LEU A 253 8.38 -4.68 0.01
N PHE A 254 9.49 -4.30 0.63
CA PHE A 254 10.66 -3.75 -0.06
C PHE A 254 11.95 -4.35 0.45
N SER A 255 12.81 -4.78 -0.47
CA SER A 255 14.21 -5.12 -0.23
C SER A 255 15.05 -3.86 -0.38
N VAL A 256 15.64 -3.36 0.71
CA VAL A 256 16.42 -2.12 0.67
C VAL A 256 17.79 -2.31 1.31
N GLU A 257 18.82 -2.01 0.52
CA GLU A 257 20.22 -2.04 0.94
C GLU A 257 20.82 -0.64 0.80
N ARG A 258 21.52 -0.17 1.83
CA ARG A 258 22.17 1.14 1.87
C ARG A 258 23.59 1.00 2.40
N ASN A 259 24.57 1.50 1.67
CA ASN A 259 25.98 1.48 2.07
C ASN A 259 26.72 2.71 1.52
N LEU A 260 28.04 2.75 1.68
CA LEU A 260 28.87 3.86 1.18
C LEU A 260 28.93 3.92 -0.35
N SER A 261 28.73 2.80 -1.04
CA SER A 261 28.75 2.71 -2.51
C SER A 261 27.38 2.95 -3.16
N GLY A 262 26.29 3.05 -2.39
CA GLY A 262 24.98 3.32 -2.98
C GLY A 262 23.76 3.00 -2.14
N LEU A 263 22.63 3.02 -2.84
CA LEU A 263 21.32 2.58 -2.36
C LEU A 263 20.69 1.70 -3.43
N ARG A 264 20.15 0.56 -3.04
CA ARG A 264 19.30 -0.29 -3.89
C ARG A 264 17.98 -0.52 -3.18
N ALA A 265 16.86 -0.22 -3.83
CA ALA A 265 15.54 -0.59 -3.35
C ALA A 265 14.80 -1.33 -4.47
N ILE A 266 14.21 -2.48 -4.12
CA ILE A 266 13.46 -3.33 -5.04
C ILE A 266 12.17 -3.73 -4.33
N ARG A 267 11.06 -3.83 -5.06
CA ARG A 267 9.87 -4.52 -4.53
C ARG A 267 10.22 -5.95 -4.17
N ARG A 268 9.76 -6.43 -3.01
CA ARG A 268 10.20 -7.72 -2.46
C ARG A 268 9.94 -8.89 -3.41
N ASP A 269 8.78 -8.88 -4.06
CA ASP A 269 8.34 -9.88 -5.04
C ASP A 269 9.13 -9.85 -6.34
N GLU A 270 9.91 -8.79 -6.59
CA GLU A 270 10.66 -8.57 -7.83
C GLU A 270 12.18 -8.72 -7.64
N VAL A 271 12.65 -9.11 -6.45
CA VAL A 271 14.08 -9.18 -6.12
C VAL A 271 14.86 -10.11 -7.05
N GLU A 272 14.33 -11.31 -7.30
CA GLU A 272 14.99 -12.32 -8.14
C GLU A 272 15.14 -11.83 -9.59
N ALA A 273 14.11 -11.15 -10.11
CA ALA A 273 14.11 -10.63 -11.48
C ALA A 273 14.96 -9.36 -11.64
N MET A 274 14.87 -8.42 -10.69
CA MET A 274 15.46 -7.09 -10.86
C MET A 274 16.94 -7.01 -10.45
N ARG A 275 17.42 -7.89 -9.56
CA ARG A 275 18.83 -7.89 -9.13
C ARG A 275 19.82 -8.07 -10.30
N PRO A 276 19.73 -9.14 -11.13
CA PRO A 276 20.66 -9.32 -12.25
C PRO A 276 20.50 -8.23 -13.31
N LEU A 277 19.27 -7.73 -13.53
CA LEU A 277 18.98 -6.64 -14.46
C LEU A 277 19.73 -5.36 -14.05
N LEU A 278 19.66 -4.98 -12.77
CA LEU A 278 20.34 -3.77 -12.27
C LEU A 278 21.87 -3.87 -12.36
N GLU A 279 22.43 -5.07 -12.22
CA GLU A 279 23.87 -5.31 -12.37
C GLU A 279 24.36 -5.13 -13.81
N GLN A 280 23.46 -5.30 -14.79
CA GLN A 280 23.74 -5.19 -16.23
C GLN A 280 23.10 -3.94 -16.86
N ALA A 281 22.67 -2.97 -16.05
CA ALA A 281 21.81 -1.88 -16.50
C ALA A 281 22.36 -1.07 -17.67
N ASP A 282 23.66 -0.73 -17.68
CA ASP A 282 24.25 0.03 -18.79
C ASP A 282 24.26 -0.78 -20.10
N ALA A 283 24.64 -2.06 -20.05
CA ALA A 283 24.64 -2.93 -21.22
C ALA A 283 23.22 -3.11 -21.80
N LEU A 284 22.21 -3.24 -20.93
CA LEU A 284 20.82 -3.34 -21.33
C LEU A 284 20.28 -2.05 -21.95
N ILE A 285 20.72 -0.87 -21.49
CA ILE A 285 20.37 0.41 -22.14
C ILE A 285 20.94 0.48 -23.54
N ASP A 286 22.19 0.07 -23.72
CA ASP A 286 22.90 0.16 -25.01
C ASP A 286 22.33 -0.84 -26.03
N GLN A 287 21.84 -2.00 -25.58
CA GLN A 287 21.20 -3.01 -26.44
C GLN A 287 19.70 -2.76 -26.65
N GLY A 288 19.06 -2.00 -25.75
CA GLY A 288 17.62 -1.76 -25.76
C GLY A 288 17.17 -0.78 -26.84
N HIS A 289 15.85 -0.66 -27.00
CA HIS A 289 15.27 0.36 -27.87
C HIS A 289 15.29 1.72 -27.15
N LEU A 290 16.17 2.63 -27.59
CA LEU A 290 16.36 3.94 -26.99
C LEU A 290 15.25 4.91 -27.39
N TYR A 291 14.47 5.37 -26.41
CA TYR A 291 13.48 6.44 -26.60
C TYR A 291 14.09 7.84 -26.47
N LYS A 292 15.08 7.99 -25.58
CA LYS A 292 15.71 9.28 -25.31
C LYS A 292 17.17 9.10 -24.96
N THR A 293 18.03 9.78 -25.72
CA THR A 293 19.46 9.94 -25.44
C THR A 293 19.75 11.42 -25.21
N GLY A 294 19.53 11.89 -23.98
CA GLY A 294 19.91 13.25 -23.59
C GLY A 294 21.02 13.21 -22.54
N GLY A 295 21.88 14.24 -22.48
CA GLY A 295 22.93 14.26 -21.47
C GLY A 295 22.44 14.22 -20.01
N ALA A 296 21.13 14.37 -19.75
CA ALA A 296 20.54 14.40 -18.40
C ALA A 296 19.90 13.07 -18.00
N ALA A 297 19.44 12.29 -18.99
CA ALA A 297 18.85 10.99 -18.78
C ALA A 297 18.82 10.18 -20.10
N SER A 298 19.05 8.87 -19.98
CA SER A 298 18.82 7.89 -21.03
C SER A 298 17.58 7.08 -20.68
N VAL A 299 16.67 6.86 -21.62
CA VAL A 299 15.48 6.02 -21.45
C VAL A 299 15.49 4.95 -22.52
N ALA A 300 15.45 3.69 -22.12
CA ALA A 300 15.40 2.54 -23.02
C ALA A 300 14.23 1.62 -22.66
N ARG A 301 13.57 1.06 -23.67
CA ARG A 301 12.78 -0.16 -23.53
C ARG A 301 13.72 -1.35 -23.59
N ILE A 302 13.63 -2.22 -22.60
CA ILE A 302 14.38 -3.46 -22.52
C ILE A 302 13.40 -4.63 -22.44
N GLU A 303 13.86 -5.82 -22.83
CA GLU A 303 13.10 -7.05 -22.71
C GLU A 303 13.94 -8.07 -21.93
N VAL A 304 13.42 -8.51 -20.79
CA VAL A 304 14.11 -9.45 -19.90
C VAL A 304 13.14 -10.58 -19.56
N ALA A 305 13.55 -11.82 -19.86
CA ALA A 305 12.71 -13.01 -19.69
C ALA A 305 11.31 -12.88 -20.31
N GLY A 306 11.20 -12.24 -21.49
CA GLY A 306 9.93 -12.02 -22.20
C GLY A 306 9.06 -10.88 -21.64
N ARG A 307 9.52 -10.14 -20.62
CA ARG A 307 8.82 -8.98 -20.05
C ARG A 307 9.43 -7.68 -20.60
N LYS A 308 8.59 -6.84 -21.24
CA LYS A 308 8.96 -5.47 -21.65
C LYS A 308 9.02 -4.57 -20.41
N LEU A 309 10.11 -3.85 -20.24
CA LEU A 309 10.34 -2.93 -19.12
C LEU A 309 10.90 -1.59 -19.62
N VAL A 310 10.77 -0.54 -18.81
CA VAL A 310 11.47 0.73 -19.02
C VAL A 310 12.63 0.83 -18.04
N LEU A 311 13.82 1.05 -18.59
CA LEU A 311 15.02 1.35 -17.82
C LEU A 311 15.44 2.80 -18.09
N LYS A 312 15.40 3.62 -17.03
CA LYS A 312 15.77 5.04 -17.09
C LYS A 312 17.04 5.27 -16.28
N ARG A 313 18.10 5.71 -16.95
CA ARG A 313 19.37 6.15 -16.35
C ARG A 313 19.40 7.66 -16.22
N TYR A 314 19.73 8.14 -15.03
CA TYR A 314 19.91 9.55 -14.70
C TYR A 314 21.40 9.85 -14.50
N ASN A 315 21.91 10.79 -15.29
CA ASN A 315 23.31 11.21 -15.23
C ASN A 315 23.44 12.55 -14.51
N ILE A 316 24.52 12.74 -13.73
CA ILE A 316 24.85 14.05 -13.16
C ILE A 316 25.69 14.81 -14.18
N LYS A 317 25.11 15.85 -14.80
CA LYS A 317 25.76 16.60 -15.89
C LYS A 317 27.01 17.41 -15.48
N ASN A 318 27.03 18.09 -14.33
CA ASN A 318 28.07 19.10 -14.01
C ASN A 318 28.54 19.04 -12.55
N THR A 319 29.84 19.28 -12.30
CA THR A 319 30.47 19.39 -10.97
C THR A 319 29.86 20.51 -10.11
N ALA A 320 29.51 21.67 -10.69
CA ALA A 320 28.78 22.73 -9.98
C ALA A 320 27.31 22.37 -9.64
N HIS A 321 26.70 21.48 -10.44
CA HIS A 321 25.36 20.92 -10.18
C HIS A 321 25.42 19.78 -9.15
N TRP A 322 26.58 19.12 -9.04
CA TRP A 322 26.90 18.07 -8.10
C TRP A 322 27.00 18.61 -6.66
N PHE A 323 27.70 19.74 -6.43
CA PHE A 323 27.79 20.40 -5.10
C PHE A 323 26.43 20.87 -4.54
N LYS A 324 25.46 21.26 -5.40
CA LYS A 324 24.11 21.69 -4.98
C LYS A 324 23.13 20.54 -4.73
N ARG A 325 23.39 19.34 -5.28
CA ARG A 325 22.44 18.20 -5.24
C ARG A 325 22.91 16.99 -4.44
N PHE A 326 24.16 16.96 -3.97
CA PHE A 326 24.67 15.80 -3.22
C PHE A 326 23.81 15.43 -1.99
N TRP A 327 23.19 16.42 -1.33
CA TRP A 327 22.31 16.23 -0.16
C TRP A 327 20.84 15.93 -0.50
N ARG A 328 20.42 16.10 -1.76
CA ARG A 328 19.02 15.87 -2.20
C ARG A 328 18.88 14.47 -2.80
N PRO A 329 17.75 13.78 -2.61
CA PRO A 329 17.51 12.49 -3.27
C PRO A 329 17.71 12.57 -4.79
N SER A 330 18.21 11.49 -5.42
CA SER A 330 18.36 11.49 -6.89
C SER A 330 17.01 11.61 -7.57
N ARG A 331 17.00 11.99 -8.86
CA ARG A 331 15.76 11.98 -9.67
C ARG A 331 15.16 10.58 -9.78
N ALA A 332 15.98 9.53 -9.79
CA ALA A 332 15.51 8.16 -9.78
C ALA A 332 14.80 7.83 -8.46
N TRP A 333 15.40 8.19 -7.32
CA TRP A 333 14.77 8.02 -6.01
C TRP A 333 13.49 8.83 -5.86
N HIS A 334 13.50 10.08 -6.32
CA HIS A 334 12.30 10.91 -6.33
C HIS A 334 11.18 10.27 -7.15
N SER A 335 11.49 9.81 -8.36
CA SER A 335 10.52 9.12 -9.23
C SER A 335 10.04 7.80 -8.62
N TRP A 336 10.91 7.07 -7.90
CA TRP A 336 10.54 5.86 -7.15
C TRP A 336 9.49 6.17 -6.08
N ILE A 337 9.73 7.21 -5.26
CA ILE A 337 8.81 7.63 -4.21
C ILE A 337 7.49 8.16 -4.80
N GLU A 338 7.54 8.99 -5.85
CA GLU A 338 6.32 9.53 -6.46
C GLU A 338 5.54 8.46 -7.23
N GLY A 339 6.20 7.48 -7.86
CA GLY A 339 5.52 6.33 -8.48
C GLY A 339 4.79 5.48 -7.44
N HIS A 340 5.42 5.24 -6.29
CA HIS A 340 4.77 4.58 -5.16
C HIS A 340 3.64 5.41 -4.54
N ARG A 341 3.77 6.74 -4.52
CA ARG A 341 2.70 7.65 -4.07
C ARG A 341 1.47 7.54 -4.96
N LEU A 342 1.64 7.61 -6.28
CA LEU A 342 0.54 7.51 -7.22
C LEU A 342 -0.14 6.14 -7.13
N ALA A 343 0.65 5.06 -7.06
CA ALA A 343 0.13 3.71 -6.88
C ALA A 343 -0.68 3.57 -5.57
N PHE A 344 -0.25 4.21 -4.47
CA PHE A 344 -1.01 4.21 -3.21
C PHE A 344 -2.31 5.03 -3.29
N LEU A 345 -2.36 6.04 -4.16
CA LEU A 345 -3.48 6.96 -4.30
C LEU A 345 -4.46 6.56 -5.41
N ASP A 346 -4.30 5.37 -5.99
CA ASP A 346 -5.06 4.87 -7.14
C ASP A 346 -5.01 5.83 -8.34
N ILE A 347 -3.84 6.43 -8.58
CA ILE A 347 -3.55 7.23 -9.76
C ILE A 347 -2.64 6.39 -10.68
N ALA A 348 -3.12 6.11 -11.89
CA ALA A 348 -2.43 5.22 -12.82
C ALA A 348 -1.02 5.73 -13.15
N THR A 349 -0.03 4.85 -13.02
CA THR A 349 1.36 5.04 -13.42
C THR A 349 2.01 3.66 -13.62
N PRO A 350 3.01 3.49 -14.51
CA PRO A 350 3.68 2.21 -14.63
C PRO A 350 4.33 1.81 -13.31
N ARG A 351 4.10 0.55 -12.90
CA ARG A 351 4.52 0.06 -11.58
C ARG A 351 6.04 0.22 -11.41
N PRO A 352 6.52 0.93 -10.37
CA PRO A 352 7.93 0.96 -10.03
C PRO A 352 8.39 -0.41 -9.54
N LEU A 353 9.47 -0.95 -10.11
CA LEU A 353 9.99 -2.27 -9.76
C LEU A 353 11.28 -2.18 -8.95
N ALA A 354 12.19 -1.29 -9.36
CA ALA A 354 13.46 -1.12 -8.69
C ALA A 354 14.07 0.28 -8.90
N VAL A 355 14.91 0.70 -7.95
CA VAL A 355 15.78 1.86 -8.04
C VAL A 355 17.18 1.53 -7.53
N LEU A 356 18.20 2.00 -8.26
CA LEU A 356 19.61 1.89 -7.89
C LEU A 356 20.25 3.28 -7.93
N GLU A 357 20.79 3.76 -6.82
CA GLU A 357 21.69 4.91 -6.76
C GLU A 357 23.11 4.42 -6.51
N GLN A 358 24.06 4.80 -7.38
CA GLN A 358 25.47 4.52 -7.20
C GLN A 358 26.20 5.73 -6.58
N ARG A 359 27.26 5.44 -5.83
CA ARG A 359 28.15 6.42 -5.21
C ARG A 359 29.60 6.02 -5.42
N VAL A 360 30.43 6.99 -5.77
CA VAL A 360 31.90 6.86 -5.87
C VAL A 360 32.51 7.65 -4.72
N MET A 361 33.26 7.01 -3.81
CA MET A 361 33.78 7.66 -2.59
C MET A 361 32.69 8.34 -1.74
N GLY A 362 31.50 7.73 -1.66
CA GLY A 362 30.33 8.31 -0.98
C GLY A 362 29.59 9.38 -1.78
N LEU A 363 30.13 9.81 -2.92
CA LEU A 363 29.59 10.85 -3.80
C LEU A 363 28.63 10.27 -4.83
N ARG A 364 27.36 10.73 -4.87
CA ARG A 364 26.36 10.24 -5.83
C ARG A 364 26.86 10.40 -7.27
N SER A 365 26.66 9.36 -8.09
CA SER A 365 27.01 9.32 -9.52
C SER A 365 25.76 9.05 -10.38
N THR A 366 25.61 7.83 -10.86
CA THR A 366 24.52 7.40 -11.73
C THR A 366 23.37 6.85 -10.90
N ALA A 367 22.14 7.04 -11.37
CA ALA A 367 20.98 6.40 -10.78
C ALA A 367 20.08 5.79 -11.85
N TYR A 368 19.46 4.66 -11.54
CA TYR A 368 18.61 3.90 -12.43
C TYR A 368 17.24 3.72 -11.80
N LEU A 369 16.20 3.82 -12.62
CA LEU A 369 14.82 3.46 -12.26
C LEU A 369 14.33 2.42 -13.26
N VAL A 370 13.75 1.34 -12.76
CA VAL A 370 13.07 0.31 -13.54
C VAL A 370 11.58 0.36 -13.25
N THR A 371 10.77 0.46 -14.29
CA THR A 371 9.30 0.37 -14.20
C THR A 371 8.78 -0.64 -15.21
N GLU A 372 7.52 -1.03 -15.05
CA GLU A 372 6.78 -1.67 -16.13
C GLU A 372 6.72 -0.75 -17.37
N TYR A 373 6.47 -1.37 -18.52
CA TYR A 373 6.29 -0.68 -19.78
C TYR A 373 4.81 -0.39 -20.03
N ALA A 374 4.49 0.87 -20.37
CA ALA A 374 3.18 1.24 -20.89
C ALA A 374 3.18 1.02 -22.41
N ASP A 375 2.34 0.10 -22.89
CA ASP A 375 2.26 -0.29 -24.33
C ASP A 375 1.22 0.54 -25.10
N GLY A 376 0.47 1.40 -24.40
CA GLY A 376 -0.57 2.23 -24.99
C GLY A 376 -0.04 3.43 -25.80
N PRO A 377 -0.88 4.03 -26.67
CA PRO A 377 -0.57 5.30 -27.31
C PRO A 377 -0.54 6.45 -26.29
N ASP A 378 0.27 7.48 -26.56
CA ASP A 378 0.25 8.69 -25.74
C ASP A 378 -0.94 9.61 -26.09
N LEU A 379 -1.23 10.58 -25.23
CA LEU A 379 -2.38 11.48 -25.39
C LEU A 379 -2.33 12.28 -26.71
N ILE A 380 -1.12 12.61 -27.20
CA ILE A 380 -0.98 13.33 -28.47
C ILE A 380 -1.39 12.44 -29.62
N GLU A 381 -0.92 11.21 -29.63
CA GLU A 381 -1.29 10.21 -30.63
C GLU A 381 -2.79 9.94 -30.61
N CYS A 382 -3.37 9.72 -29.42
CA CYS A 382 -4.81 9.47 -29.27
C CYS A 382 -5.68 10.60 -29.81
N PHE A 383 -5.27 11.85 -29.57
CA PHE A 383 -6.07 13.03 -29.88
C PHE A 383 -5.73 13.68 -31.23
N ALA A 384 -4.67 13.22 -31.91
CA ALA A 384 -4.27 13.74 -33.21
C ALA A 384 -5.41 13.76 -34.26
N PRO A 385 -6.29 12.74 -34.36
CA PRO A 385 -7.39 12.75 -35.33
C PRO A 385 -8.48 13.80 -35.06
N TYR A 386 -8.55 14.33 -33.83
CA TYR A 386 -9.67 15.14 -33.36
C TYR A 386 -9.32 16.61 -33.15
N VAL A 387 -8.13 17.06 -33.57
CA VAL A 387 -7.67 18.43 -33.32
C VAL A 387 -8.65 19.47 -33.89
N ASP A 388 -9.08 19.29 -35.14
CA ASP A 388 -9.93 20.24 -35.85
C ASP A 388 -11.42 20.08 -35.52
N SER A 389 -11.92 18.84 -35.38
CA SER A 389 -13.32 18.58 -35.04
C SER A 389 -13.63 18.83 -33.56
N GLY A 390 -12.65 18.59 -32.68
CA GLY A 390 -12.84 18.60 -31.24
C GLY A 390 -13.57 17.36 -30.71
N GLU A 391 -13.84 16.36 -31.55
CA GLU A 391 -14.66 15.18 -31.24
C GLU A 391 -13.84 14.02 -30.63
N ALA A 392 -12.90 14.32 -29.74
CA ALA A 392 -12.19 13.28 -28.99
C ALA A 392 -13.19 12.40 -28.19
N PRO A 393 -12.92 11.08 -28.01
CA PRO A 393 -13.84 10.19 -27.30
C PRO A 393 -14.15 10.70 -25.88
N ASP A 394 -15.43 10.78 -25.51
CA ASP A 394 -15.87 11.29 -24.20
C ASP A 394 -15.25 10.52 -23.03
N GLU A 395 -15.11 9.19 -23.16
CA GLU A 395 -14.45 8.33 -22.17
C GLU A 395 -13.03 8.79 -21.86
N GLN A 396 -12.24 9.08 -22.90
CA GLN A 396 -10.86 9.52 -22.74
C GLN A 396 -10.76 10.94 -22.16
N VAL A 397 -11.67 11.83 -22.56
CA VAL A 397 -11.74 13.20 -22.02
C VAL A 397 -12.13 13.18 -20.55
N GLU A 398 -13.12 12.37 -20.17
CA GLU A 398 -13.57 12.21 -18.79
C GLU A 398 -12.50 11.55 -17.91
N ALA A 399 -11.82 10.52 -18.42
CA ALA A 399 -10.69 9.91 -17.73
C ALA A 399 -9.55 10.93 -17.51
N LEU A 400 -9.29 11.83 -18.46
CA LEU A 400 -8.28 12.88 -18.33
C LEU A 400 -8.69 13.90 -17.26
N ALA A 401 -9.95 14.33 -17.28
CA ALA A 401 -10.52 15.19 -16.24
C ALA A 401 -10.44 14.53 -14.87
N GLN A 402 -10.70 13.21 -14.79
CA GLN A 402 -10.63 12.44 -13.56
C GLN A 402 -9.21 12.40 -12.98
N VAL A 403 -8.19 12.13 -13.78
CA VAL A 403 -6.78 12.19 -13.32
C VAL A 403 -6.46 13.59 -12.79
N MET A 404 -6.89 14.64 -13.47
CA MET A 404 -6.66 16.01 -12.99
C MET A 404 -7.42 16.31 -11.69
N ARG A 405 -8.65 15.81 -11.49
CA ARG A 405 -9.39 15.93 -10.22
C ARG A 405 -8.69 15.18 -9.10
N GLN A 406 -8.14 13.99 -9.36
CA GLN A 406 -7.31 13.27 -8.38
C GLN A 406 -6.07 14.09 -8.00
N LEU A 407 -5.34 14.65 -8.97
CA LEU A 407 -4.18 15.52 -8.71
C LEU A 407 -4.56 16.77 -7.88
N ILE A 408 -5.71 17.39 -8.14
CA ILE A 408 -6.24 18.49 -7.32
C ILE A 408 -6.50 18.05 -5.89
N ARG A 409 -7.25 16.96 -5.72
CA ARG A 409 -7.64 16.44 -4.40
C ARG A 409 -6.43 16.12 -3.54
N GLU A 410 -5.40 15.52 -4.13
CA GLU A 410 -4.16 15.15 -3.43
C GLU A 410 -3.13 16.28 -3.36
N ARG A 411 -3.43 17.44 -3.97
CA ARG A 411 -2.54 18.61 -4.14
C ARG A 411 -1.20 18.22 -4.75
N ILE A 412 -1.23 17.46 -5.83
CA ILE A 412 -0.05 17.00 -6.55
C ILE A 412 0.08 17.77 -7.87
N SER A 413 1.23 18.39 -8.09
CA SER A 413 1.62 18.89 -9.41
C SER A 413 2.59 17.91 -10.07
N HIS A 414 2.46 17.71 -11.37
CA HIS A 414 3.33 16.85 -12.16
C HIS A 414 4.64 17.56 -12.53
N GLY A 415 4.60 18.87 -12.82
CA GLY A 415 5.76 19.67 -13.21
C GLY A 415 6.18 19.55 -14.68
N ASP A 416 5.92 18.41 -15.32
CA ASP A 416 5.99 18.21 -16.79
C ASP A 416 4.69 17.64 -17.38
N PHE A 417 3.55 18.26 -17.09
CA PHE A 417 2.26 17.78 -17.56
C PHE A 417 2.01 18.11 -19.04
N LYS A 418 2.47 17.24 -19.94
CA LYS A 418 2.29 17.31 -21.40
C LYS A 418 1.75 15.99 -21.94
N GLY A 419 1.14 16.00 -23.12
CA GLY A 419 0.47 14.80 -23.65
C GLY A 419 1.37 13.57 -23.80
N HIS A 420 2.65 13.76 -24.17
CA HIS A 420 3.63 12.66 -24.25
C HIS A 420 3.98 11.99 -22.91
N ASN A 421 3.47 12.49 -21.78
CA ASN A 421 3.67 11.89 -20.45
C ASN A 421 2.40 11.20 -19.93
N LEU A 422 1.36 11.07 -20.78
CA LEU A 422 0.06 10.44 -20.48
C LEU A 422 -0.17 9.33 -21.50
N PHE A 423 -0.26 8.09 -21.03
CA PHE A 423 -0.44 6.90 -21.87
C PHE A 423 -1.82 6.28 -21.63
N TRP A 424 -2.56 5.98 -22.70
CA TRP A 424 -3.88 5.37 -22.61
C TRP A 424 -3.76 3.86 -22.46
N GLN A 425 -4.21 3.31 -21.34
CA GLN A 425 -4.18 1.87 -21.10
C GLN A 425 -5.31 1.47 -20.15
N ASP A 426 -6.01 0.37 -20.47
CA ASP A 426 -7.04 -0.24 -19.62
C ASP A 426 -8.12 0.76 -19.14
N GLY A 427 -8.55 1.66 -20.04
CA GLY A 427 -9.59 2.67 -19.76
C GLY A 427 -9.11 3.87 -18.93
N GLN A 428 -7.80 4.04 -18.72
CA GLN A 428 -7.24 5.09 -17.87
C GLN A 428 -6.00 5.76 -18.48
N TRP A 429 -5.69 6.98 -18.01
CA TRP A 429 -4.47 7.69 -18.35
C TRP A 429 -3.37 7.43 -17.32
N SER A 430 -2.31 6.76 -17.75
CA SER A 430 -1.14 6.44 -16.95
C SER A 430 -0.08 7.54 -17.04
N LEU A 431 0.35 8.07 -15.88
CA LEU A 431 1.35 9.13 -15.78
C LEU A 431 2.77 8.57 -15.80
N ILE A 432 3.65 9.17 -16.59
CA ILE A 432 5.09 8.87 -16.62
C ILE A 432 5.94 10.12 -16.40
N ASP A 433 7.26 9.94 -16.27
CA ASP A 433 8.22 11.04 -16.07
C ASP A 433 7.99 11.85 -14.77
N LEU A 434 7.91 11.12 -13.67
CA LEU A 434 7.56 11.64 -12.34
C LEU A 434 8.69 12.42 -11.63
N ASP A 435 9.80 12.71 -12.32
CA ASP A 435 11.01 13.23 -11.67
C ASP A 435 10.93 14.72 -11.26
N ALA A 436 9.89 15.42 -11.72
CA ALA A 436 9.55 16.79 -11.33
C ALA A 436 8.27 16.88 -10.48
N MET A 437 7.60 15.76 -10.22
CA MET A 437 6.33 15.70 -9.50
C MET A 437 6.49 16.17 -8.04
N CYS A 438 5.48 16.82 -7.49
CA CYS A 438 5.52 17.33 -6.13
C CYS A 438 4.14 17.28 -5.47
N GLN A 439 4.06 16.68 -4.27
CA GLN A 439 2.93 16.87 -3.38
C GLN A 439 3.11 18.14 -2.54
N HIS A 440 2.09 18.98 -2.53
CA HIS A 440 2.10 20.28 -1.87
C HIS A 440 1.38 20.24 -0.52
N ALA A 441 2.00 20.86 0.49
CA ALA A 441 1.43 20.94 1.84
C ALA A 441 0.28 21.94 1.95
N THR A 442 0.25 22.97 1.09
CA THR A 442 -0.71 24.08 1.15
C THR A 442 -1.26 24.41 -0.23
N GLN A 443 -2.51 24.90 -0.26
CA GLN A 443 -3.16 25.37 -1.48
C GLN A 443 -2.37 26.51 -2.15
N LEU A 444 -1.75 27.39 -1.35
CA LEU A 444 -0.94 28.50 -1.84
C LEU A 444 0.25 28.06 -2.71
N SER A 445 0.90 26.96 -2.36
CA SER A 445 2.01 26.40 -3.15
C SER A 445 1.52 25.56 -4.33
N PHE A 446 0.38 24.88 -4.17
CA PHE A 446 -0.21 23.98 -5.15
C PHE A 446 -0.81 24.73 -6.33
N ALA A 447 -1.64 25.73 -6.06
CA ALA A 447 -2.45 26.41 -7.06
C ALA A 447 -1.64 26.95 -8.26
N PRO A 448 -0.55 27.70 -8.07
CA PRO A 448 0.26 28.17 -9.20
C PRO A 448 0.99 27.04 -9.92
N ALA A 449 1.32 25.93 -9.25
CA ALA A 449 1.96 24.78 -9.88
C ALA A 449 0.98 24.01 -10.77
N PHE A 450 -0.23 23.74 -10.26
CA PHE A 450 -1.28 23.09 -11.04
C PHE A 450 -1.74 23.93 -12.24
N ALA A 451 -1.87 25.26 -12.06
CA ALA A 451 -2.22 26.15 -13.17
C ALA A 451 -1.18 26.08 -14.30
N ARG A 452 0.12 25.96 -13.97
CA ARG A 452 1.18 25.76 -14.97
C ARG A 452 1.08 24.40 -15.67
N ASP A 453 0.76 23.34 -14.93
CA ASP A 453 0.56 22.00 -15.50
C ASP A 453 -0.62 21.98 -16.46
N ARG A 454 -1.79 22.49 -16.05
CA ARG A 454 -2.97 22.63 -16.91
C ARG A 454 -2.66 23.44 -18.16
N ALA A 455 -1.99 24.59 -18.03
CA ALA A 455 -1.59 25.40 -19.16
C ALA A 455 -0.59 24.66 -20.07
N ARG A 456 0.32 23.86 -19.51
CA ARG A 456 1.28 23.06 -20.26
C ARG A 456 0.62 21.94 -21.05
N LEU A 457 -0.41 21.32 -20.49
CA LEU A 457 -1.21 20.33 -21.19
C LEU A 457 -1.95 20.96 -22.38
N LEU A 458 -2.63 22.09 -22.17
CA LEU A 458 -3.39 22.75 -23.24
C LEU A 458 -2.50 23.29 -24.38
N ARG A 459 -1.23 23.61 -24.10
CA ARG A 459 -0.25 24.05 -25.11
C ARG A 459 0.16 22.96 -26.11
N ASN A 460 -0.24 21.70 -25.91
CA ASN A 460 0.00 20.66 -26.90
C ASN A 460 -0.81 20.85 -28.19
N TRP A 461 -1.89 21.65 -28.16
CA TRP A 461 -2.74 21.92 -29.32
C TRP A 461 -2.86 23.43 -29.60
N PRO A 462 -3.05 23.84 -30.87
CA PRO A 462 -3.27 25.24 -31.23
C PRO A 462 -4.46 25.83 -30.48
N SER A 463 -4.32 27.04 -29.92
CA SER A 463 -5.36 27.67 -29.10
C SER A 463 -6.69 27.91 -29.83
N GLY A 464 -6.66 28.03 -31.16
CA GLY A 464 -7.85 28.18 -32.00
C GLY A 464 -8.55 26.87 -32.38
N SER A 465 -7.94 25.71 -32.12
CA SER A 465 -8.51 24.40 -32.48
C SER A 465 -9.78 24.09 -31.69
N ALA A 466 -10.71 23.31 -32.27
CA ALA A 466 -11.91 22.90 -31.56
C ALA A 466 -11.58 22.02 -30.34
N LEU A 467 -10.56 21.15 -30.45
CA LEU A 467 -10.10 20.32 -29.35
C LEU A 467 -9.56 21.15 -28.18
N HIS A 468 -8.72 22.16 -28.44
CA HIS A 468 -8.21 23.03 -27.37
C HIS A 468 -9.35 23.72 -26.62
N ARG A 469 -10.36 24.23 -27.33
CA ARG A 469 -11.53 24.87 -26.72
C ARG A 469 -12.32 23.91 -25.84
N ARG A 470 -12.65 22.72 -26.35
CA ARG A 470 -13.35 21.68 -25.57
C ARG A 470 -12.56 21.29 -24.32
N LEU A 471 -11.27 20.97 -24.45
CA LEU A 471 -10.43 20.60 -23.30
C LEU A 471 -10.31 21.75 -22.30
N ASN A 472 -10.19 23.00 -22.75
CA ASN A 472 -10.13 24.13 -21.84
C ASN A 472 -11.45 24.36 -21.08
N GLU A 473 -12.59 23.95 -21.64
CA GLU A 473 -13.90 24.03 -21.00
C GLU A 473 -14.10 22.91 -19.97
N VAL A 474 -13.84 21.66 -20.36
CA VAL A 474 -14.17 20.48 -19.53
C VAL A 474 -13.12 20.13 -18.49
N LEU A 475 -11.84 20.44 -18.74
CA LEU A 475 -10.77 20.07 -17.80
C LEU A 475 -10.82 20.95 -16.54
N PRO A 476 -10.70 20.33 -15.36
CA PRO A 476 -10.94 21.00 -14.09
C PRO A 476 -10.00 22.18 -13.87
N ARG A 477 -10.54 23.19 -13.20
CA ARG A 477 -9.81 24.37 -12.70
C ARG A 477 -9.90 24.37 -11.19
N LEU A 478 -8.92 24.97 -10.54
CA LEU A 478 -9.09 25.32 -9.13
C LEU A 478 -10.14 26.43 -9.09
N ALA A 479 -11.16 26.26 -8.26
CA ALA A 479 -12.06 27.37 -7.93
C ALA A 479 -11.20 28.51 -7.34
N GLU A 480 -11.47 29.74 -7.76
CA GLU A 480 -10.81 30.93 -7.23
C GLU A 480 -11.11 31.15 -5.73
#